data_AF-A0A812XNN5-F1
#
_entry.id   AF-A0A812XNN5-F1
#
_cell.length_a   1.000
_cell.length_b   1.000
_cell.length_c   1.000
_cell.angle_alpha   90.00
_cell.angle_beta   90.00
_cell.angle_gamma   90.00
#
_symmetry.space_group_name_H-M   'P 1'
#
loop_
_entity.id
_entity.type
_entity.pdbx_description
1 polymer ?
#
loop_
_entity_poly.entity_id
_entity_poly.type
_entity_poly.pdbx_seq_one_letter_code
_entity_poly.pdbx_strand_id
1 'polypeptide(L)'
;TVPTAGGTRIKFNMEKAMGRSLGDRWDFHGLLAEQSQLLRCRLPAAKQLQLFKQFSALKMQIQEQVVFLNALARDFLLEPSQILQLGFEREIAEEVVWRLLPCTAGAKERYLTILAAPTFRAYISALQHSHSLLNLNVQNPSGHYRLDLANPSDAFVGQQLLRLDRWEGVLRQELRRKDTSRMFSSCIFNALYLEKRIDSGPMNDWPWPEHGLLVLDYASGKRPTAEDSAVAAPSFRNLCQALHLCSLTEEQKVAALVPVSHELFLSSLQLRTLLLLLETPNARLKLFELLYLRIVDIQNQTLARDVLDESCNFCKLERFNQCMMFPFVQPESFAFEFNLKHLDHRLASLAVFKLCEVEGWANLPEPAFVADLADEDGTDEALFWRLSLYRFLTYDSSAELSGSSDSRRTPWEIVSMADFKLKVDESNKATELPLLRICGTVQQNPHMRAFWGSVFSFFLAFLGWFALAPLGLEVATSINMCENQKFPPAENPLRPAYLKYKSLKTGLEYCQYGKVKDGDTITDCAAVPADIMSSATATAEEKSPYAHYKAGAAADEEESEYETDEEG
;
A
#
# COMPACT_ATOMS: atom_id res chain seq x y z
N THR A 1 -3.34 32.89 29.27
CA THR A 1 -3.51 34.31 28.93
C THR A 1 -3.71 34.43 27.43
N VAL A 2 -4.82 35.01 26.99
CA VAL A 2 -5.07 35.25 25.55
C VAL A 2 -4.21 36.44 25.12
N PRO A 3 -3.42 36.35 24.04
CA PRO A 3 -2.59 37.46 23.60
C PRO A 3 -3.44 38.69 23.27
N THR A 4 -3.02 39.86 23.75
CA THR A 4 -3.72 41.14 23.56
C THR A 4 -3.53 41.75 22.17
N ALA A 5 -2.67 41.16 21.33
CA ALA A 5 -2.43 41.56 19.95
C ALA A 5 -1.99 40.37 19.07
N GLY A 6 -2.23 40.45 17.76
CA GLY A 6 -1.91 39.43 16.75
C GLY A 6 -3.14 38.79 16.11
N GLY A 7 -2.92 37.88 15.15
CA GLY A 7 -3.97 37.10 14.49
C GLY A 7 -3.74 35.61 14.67
N THR A 8 -4.75 34.86 15.11
CA THR A 8 -4.70 33.40 15.23
C THR A 8 -5.50 32.75 14.11
N ARG A 9 -4.85 31.91 13.30
CA ARG A 9 -5.54 31.02 12.36
C ARG A 9 -5.65 29.64 12.98
N ILE A 10 -6.86 29.30 13.44
CA ILE A 10 -7.16 28.00 14.04
C ILE A 10 -7.97 27.20 13.03
N LYS A 11 -7.53 25.99 12.69
CA LYS A 11 -8.28 25.04 11.86
C LYS A 11 -8.65 23.83 12.72
N PHE A 12 -9.94 23.65 12.98
CA PHE A 12 -10.44 22.44 13.61
C PHE A 12 -10.40 21.29 12.60
N ASN A 13 -9.76 20.19 12.98
CA ASN A 13 -9.70 18.97 12.19
C ASN A 13 -10.52 17.90 12.93
N MET A 14 -11.80 17.77 12.57
CA MET A 14 -12.71 16.81 13.19
C MET A 14 -12.29 15.37 12.91
N GLU A 15 -11.69 15.13 11.74
CA GLU A 15 -11.29 13.78 11.32
C GLU A 15 -10.20 13.22 12.23
N LYS A 16 -9.23 14.05 12.64
CA LYS A 16 -8.21 13.63 13.63
C LYS A 16 -8.81 13.27 14.99
N ALA A 17 -9.90 13.89 15.39
CA ALA A 17 -10.56 13.55 16.65
C ALA A 17 -11.26 12.19 16.54
N MET A 18 -12.00 11.97 15.45
CA MET A 18 -12.66 10.68 15.17
C MET A 18 -11.65 9.55 14.92
N GLY A 19 -10.48 9.86 14.38
CA GLY A 19 -9.41 8.89 14.19
C GLY A 19 -8.90 8.25 15.47
N ARG A 20 -9.06 8.92 16.62
CA ARG A 20 -8.55 8.45 17.92
C ARG A 20 -9.44 7.42 18.58
N SER A 21 -10.72 7.39 18.26
CA SER A 21 -11.68 6.40 18.77
C SER A 21 -11.60 5.07 18.01
N LEU A 22 -10.99 5.06 16.82
CA LEU A 22 -10.84 3.85 16.02
C LEU A 22 -9.68 2.98 16.54
N GLY A 23 -9.97 1.69 16.76
CA GLY A 23 -8.94 0.70 17.12
C GLY A 23 -7.97 0.43 15.96
N ASP A 24 -8.51 0.33 14.74
CA ASP A 24 -7.73 0.28 13.50
C ASP A 24 -7.96 1.55 12.68
N ARG A 25 -6.87 2.21 12.29
CA ARG A 25 -6.89 3.44 11.47
C ARG A 25 -7.46 3.19 10.07
N TRP A 26 -7.41 1.94 9.61
CA TRP A 26 -7.96 1.51 8.32
C TRP A 26 -9.38 0.92 8.43
N ASP A 27 -10.03 1.03 9.59
CA ASP A 27 -11.44 0.68 9.74
C ASP A 27 -12.34 1.78 9.16
N PHE A 28 -12.48 1.76 7.84
CA PHE A 28 -13.34 2.69 7.11
C PHE A 28 -14.82 2.55 7.49
N HIS A 29 -15.28 1.35 7.87
CA HIS A 29 -16.65 1.14 8.30
C HIS A 29 -16.93 1.82 9.63
N GLY A 30 -16.07 1.61 10.64
CA GLY A 30 -16.16 2.27 11.94
C GLY A 30 -16.14 3.79 11.81
N LEU A 31 -15.23 4.32 10.99
CA LEU A 31 -15.13 5.75 10.72
C LEU A 31 -16.45 6.33 10.19
N LEU A 32 -16.99 5.76 9.12
CA LEU A 32 -18.22 6.28 8.50
C LEU A 32 -19.44 6.10 9.42
N ALA A 33 -19.47 5.02 10.22
CA ALA A 33 -20.53 4.79 11.21
C ALA A 33 -20.51 5.85 12.32
N GLU A 34 -19.34 6.15 12.90
CA GLU A 34 -19.18 7.20 13.91
C GLU A 34 -19.54 8.57 13.34
N GLN A 35 -19.08 8.87 12.12
CA GLN A 35 -19.42 10.12 11.46
C GLN A 35 -20.92 10.27 11.21
N SER A 36 -21.57 9.20 10.76
CA SER A 36 -23.01 9.19 10.50
C SER A 36 -23.79 9.45 11.79
N GLN A 37 -23.35 8.91 12.92
CA GLN A 37 -23.96 9.17 14.23
C GLN A 37 -23.79 10.63 14.69
N LEU A 38 -22.67 11.28 14.35
CA LEU A 38 -22.40 12.68 14.69
C LEU A 38 -23.15 13.67 13.78
N LEU A 39 -23.23 13.38 12.48
CA LEU A 39 -23.78 14.30 11.48
C LEU A 39 -25.30 14.17 11.31
N ARG A 40 -25.87 13.00 11.60
CA ARG A 40 -27.29 12.75 11.36
C ARG A 40 -28.08 12.67 12.65
N CYS A 41 -29.28 13.23 12.61
CA CYS A 41 -30.17 13.28 13.75
C CYS A 41 -31.00 11.99 13.86
N ARG A 42 -31.08 11.43 15.07
CA ARG A 42 -32.13 10.46 15.42
C ARG A 42 -33.31 11.21 16.00
N LEU A 43 -34.49 11.01 15.42
CA LEU A 43 -35.70 11.67 15.89
C LEU A 43 -36.16 11.08 17.23
N PRO A 44 -36.44 11.90 18.26
CA PRO A 44 -37.13 11.44 19.46
C PRO A 44 -38.56 10.98 19.13
N ALA A 45 -39.07 9.97 19.85
CA ALA A 45 -40.38 9.37 19.60
C ALA A 45 -41.54 10.39 19.47
N ALA A 46 -41.56 11.42 20.33
CA ALA A 46 -42.57 12.48 20.28
C ALA A 46 -42.54 13.28 18.96
N LYS A 47 -41.34 13.53 18.42
CA LYS A 47 -41.18 14.25 17.15
C LYS A 47 -41.44 13.36 15.94
N GLN A 48 -41.21 12.05 16.05
CA GLN A 48 -41.54 11.09 14.98
C GLN A 48 -43.03 11.13 14.64
N LEU A 49 -43.91 11.13 15.65
CA LEU A 49 -45.37 11.21 15.43
C LEU A 49 -45.78 12.50 14.72
N GLN A 50 -45.19 13.64 15.10
CA GLN A 50 -45.46 14.92 14.44
C GLN A 50 -45.00 14.90 12.99
N LEU A 51 -43.82 14.33 12.74
CA LEU A 51 -43.25 14.20 11.40
C LEU A 51 -44.14 13.32 10.50
N PHE A 52 -44.58 12.16 10.99
CA PHE A 52 -45.47 11.27 10.25
C PHE A 52 -46.83 11.92 9.99
N LYS A 53 -47.36 12.68 10.96
CA LYS A 53 -48.58 13.46 10.77
C LYS A 53 -48.43 14.53 9.68
N GLN A 54 -47.28 15.22 9.63
CA GLN A 54 -46.99 16.19 8.58
C GLN A 54 -46.87 15.51 7.22
N PHE A 55 -46.16 14.38 7.12
CA PHE A 55 -46.05 13.63 5.88
C PHE A 55 -47.42 13.16 5.36
N SER A 56 -48.29 12.66 6.24
CA SER A 56 -49.65 12.26 5.86
C SER A 56 -50.56 13.44 5.52
N ALA A 57 -50.30 14.64 6.05
CA ALA A 57 -51.01 15.84 5.64
C ALA A 57 -50.70 16.27 4.19
N LEU A 58 -49.55 15.85 3.64
CA LEU A 58 -49.16 16.05 2.25
C LEU A 58 -49.74 14.99 1.30
N LYS A 59 -50.68 14.17 1.77
CA LYS A 59 -51.32 13.15 0.94
C LYS A 59 -51.95 13.78 -0.31
N MET A 60 -51.83 13.08 -1.44
CA MET A 60 -52.20 13.54 -2.80
C MET A 60 -51.26 14.61 -3.40
N GLN A 61 -50.25 15.10 -2.67
CA GLN A 61 -49.25 16.05 -3.15
C GLN A 61 -47.91 15.35 -3.38
N ILE A 62 -47.85 14.49 -4.40
CA ILE A 62 -46.69 13.60 -4.66
C ILE A 62 -45.37 14.39 -4.72
N GLN A 63 -45.36 15.56 -5.36
CA GLN A 63 -44.15 16.38 -5.47
C GLN A 63 -43.66 16.89 -4.10
N GLU A 64 -44.56 17.38 -3.25
CA GLU A 64 -44.25 17.83 -1.88
C GLU A 64 -43.75 16.65 -1.04
N GLN A 65 -44.39 15.48 -1.16
CA GLN A 65 -43.94 14.27 -0.47
C GLN A 65 -42.54 13.85 -0.90
N VAL A 66 -42.21 13.91 -2.20
CA VAL A 66 -40.86 13.61 -2.70
C VAL A 66 -39.82 14.59 -2.14
N VAL A 67 -40.12 15.90 -2.15
CA VAL A 67 -39.23 16.92 -1.57
C VAL A 67 -39.00 16.65 -0.09
N PHE A 68 -40.06 16.30 0.63
CA PHE A 68 -39.99 15.92 2.05
C PHE A 68 -39.09 14.70 2.29
N LEU A 69 -39.24 13.64 1.48
CA LEU A 69 -38.40 12.43 1.57
C LEU A 69 -36.92 12.74 1.28
N ASN A 70 -36.64 13.62 0.30
CA ASN A 70 -35.27 14.02 0.00
C ASN A 70 -34.63 14.82 1.13
N ALA A 71 -35.40 15.67 1.82
CA ALA A 71 -34.91 16.35 3.02
C ALA A 71 -34.61 15.34 4.15
N LEU A 72 -35.49 14.36 4.36
CA LEU A 72 -35.24 13.29 5.33
C LEU A 72 -33.98 12.48 5.03
N ALA A 73 -33.75 12.16 3.76
CA ALA A 73 -32.62 11.37 3.28
C ALA A 73 -31.24 11.97 3.65
N ARG A 74 -31.18 13.30 3.81
CA ARG A 74 -29.95 14.04 4.08
C ARG A 74 -29.62 14.02 5.57
N ASP A 75 -30.58 14.38 6.41
CA ASP A 75 -30.32 14.81 7.78
C ASP A 75 -30.59 13.74 8.85
N PHE A 76 -31.35 12.69 8.53
CA PHE A 76 -31.88 11.77 9.54
C PHE A 76 -31.34 10.35 9.42
N LEU A 77 -31.28 9.68 10.58
CA LEU A 77 -31.17 8.23 10.68
C LEU A 77 -32.54 7.66 11.04
N LEU A 78 -33.00 6.71 10.23
CA LEU A 78 -34.31 6.09 10.37
C LEU A 78 -34.18 4.58 10.54
N GLU A 79 -35.05 4.03 11.39
CA GLU A 79 -35.22 2.59 11.54
C GLU A 79 -36.08 2.02 10.41
N PRO A 80 -35.90 0.75 10.02
CA PRO A 80 -36.73 0.12 8.99
C PRO A 80 -38.24 0.18 9.31
N SER A 81 -38.61 0.10 10.60
CA SER A 81 -39.98 0.23 11.10
C SER A 81 -40.59 1.61 10.78
N GLN A 82 -39.79 2.68 10.86
CA GLN A 82 -40.21 4.04 10.57
C GLN A 82 -40.39 4.26 9.08
N ILE A 83 -39.51 3.68 8.26
CA ILE A 83 -39.62 3.73 6.80
C ILE A 83 -40.86 2.96 6.34
N LEU A 84 -41.12 1.78 6.93
CA LEU A 84 -42.35 1.01 6.73
C LEU A 84 -43.61 1.83 7.05
N GLN A 85 -43.59 2.59 8.15
CA GLN A 85 -44.71 3.45 8.54
C GLN A 85 -44.97 4.57 7.53
N LEU A 86 -43.90 5.18 6.99
CA LEU A 86 -44.00 6.17 5.92
C LEU A 86 -44.50 5.56 4.60
N GLY A 87 -44.10 4.31 4.34
CA GLY A 87 -44.49 3.53 3.16
C GLY A 87 -45.89 2.92 3.24
N PHE A 88 -46.63 3.11 4.35
CA PHE A 88 -48.01 2.61 4.47
C PHE A 88 -48.94 3.25 3.41
N GLU A 89 -48.63 4.47 2.98
CA GLU A 89 -49.31 5.12 1.86
C GLU A 89 -48.86 4.50 0.52
N ARG A 90 -49.71 3.66 -0.06
CA ARG A 90 -49.37 2.83 -1.24
C ARG A 90 -48.96 3.60 -2.49
N GLU A 91 -49.38 4.86 -2.64
CA GLU A 91 -49.12 5.66 -3.85
C GLU A 91 -47.64 6.04 -4.00
N ILE A 92 -46.96 6.30 -2.88
CA ILE A 92 -45.55 6.71 -2.85
C ILE A 92 -44.64 5.69 -2.17
N ALA A 93 -45.18 4.54 -1.76
CA ALA A 93 -44.45 3.49 -1.05
C ALA A 93 -43.19 3.02 -1.79
N GLU A 94 -43.21 2.99 -3.12
CA GLU A 94 -42.03 2.70 -3.94
C GLU A 94 -40.92 3.75 -3.72
N GLU A 95 -41.26 5.04 -3.85
CA GLU A 95 -40.32 6.15 -3.66
C GLU A 95 -39.78 6.22 -2.23
N VAL A 96 -40.62 5.93 -1.23
CA VAL A 96 -40.22 5.93 0.18
C VAL A 96 -39.08 4.96 0.42
N VAL A 97 -39.17 3.73 -0.11
CA VAL A 97 -38.18 2.68 0.15
C VAL A 97 -36.81 3.06 -0.39
N TRP A 98 -36.71 3.45 -1.66
CA TRP A 98 -35.41 3.68 -2.28
C TRP A 98 -34.80 5.05 -1.92
N ARG A 99 -35.62 6.09 -1.72
CA ARG A 99 -35.11 7.41 -1.31
C ARG A 99 -34.63 7.46 0.13
N LEU A 100 -35.27 6.71 1.03
CA LEU A 100 -34.89 6.68 2.45
C LEU A 100 -33.93 5.54 2.79
N LEU A 101 -33.57 4.68 1.83
CA LEU A 101 -32.58 3.63 2.05
C LEU A 101 -31.26 4.17 2.63
N PRO A 102 -30.71 5.33 2.18
CA PRO A 102 -29.51 5.90 2.78
C PRO A 102 -29.65 6.28 4.25
N CYS A 103 -30.86 6.47 4.79
CA CYS A 103 -31.11 6.79 6.21
C CYS A 103 -30.87 5.60 7.13
N THR A 104 -30.83 4.39 6.60
CA THR A 104 -30.71 3.18 7.40
C THR A 104 -29.26 2.94 7.78
N ALA A 105 -29.04 2.64 9.07
CA ALA A 105 -27.72 2.32 9.58
C ALA A 105 -27.46 0.83 9.39
N GLY A 106 -26.49 0.48 8.53
CA GLY A 106 -26.04 -0.92 8.36
C GLY A 106 -26.65 -1.66 7.16
N ALA A 107 -26.06 -2.81 6.84
CA ALA A 107 -26.44 -3.62 5.68
C ALA A 107 -27.74 -4.43 5.91
N LYS A 108 -27.97 -4.90 7.13
CA LYS A 108 -29.16 -5.70 7.48
C LYS A 108 -30.42 -4.85 7.40
N GLU A 109 -30.34 -3.63 7.92
CA GLU A 109 -31.39 -2.63 7.96
C GLU A 109 -31.78 -2.18 6.54
N ARG A 110 -30.79 -2.01 5.65
CA ARG A 110 -31.01 -1.76 4.22
C ARG A 110 -31.78 -2.91 3.57
N TYR A 111 -31.35 -4.15 3.82
CA TYR A 111 -32.02 -5.32 3.28
C TYR A 111 -33.49 -5.42 3.74
N LEU A 112 -33.75 -5.24 5.04
CA LEU A 112 -35.11 -5.21 5.59
C LEU A 112 -35.96 -4.09 4.98
N THR A 113 -35.37 -2.93 4.71
CA THR A 113 -36.06 -1.80 4.10
C THR A 113 -36.43 -2.09 2.65
N ILE A 114 -35.58 -2.77 1.88
CA ILE A 114 -35.92 -3.16 0.51
C ILE A 114 -37.05 -4.20 0.50
N LEU A 115 -37.05 -5.14 1.46
CA LEU A 115 -38.14 -6.11 1.62
C LEU A 115 -39.48 -5.48 1.97
N ALA A 116 -39.50 -4.23 2.44
CA ALA A 116 -40.71 -3.45 2.68
C ALA A 116 -41.44 -3.03 1.39
N ALA A 117 -40.82 -3.20 0.22
CA ALA A 117 -41.42 -2.82 -1.04
C ALA A 117 -42.77 -3.53 -1.26
N PRO A 118 -43.86 -2.80 -1.58
CA PRO A 118 -45.22 -3.36 -1.59
C PRO A 118 -45.48 -4.30 -2.76
N THR A 119 -44.67 -4.24 -3.82
CA THR A 119 -44.82 -5.04 -5.02
C THR A 119 -43.45 -5.50 -5.52
N PHE A 120 -43.43 -6.59 -6.30
CA PHE A 120 -42.20 -7.07 -6.94
C PHE A 120 -41.57 -6.00 -7.86
N ARG A 121 -42.39 -5.22 -8.57
CA ARG A 121 -41.90 -4.12 -9.40
C ARG A 121 -41.19 -3.05 -8.55
N ALA A 122 -41.81 -2.63 -7.44
CA ALA A 122 -41.22 -1.67 -6.52
C ALA A 122 -39.93 -2.20 -5.90
N TYR A 123 -39.86 -3.50 -5.59
CA TYR A 123 -38.64 -4.16 -5.11
C TYR A 123 -37.50 -4.07 -6.13
N ILE A 124 -37.76 -4.42 -7.40
CA ILE A 124 -36.77 -4.34 -8.47
C ILE A 124 -36.33 -2.88 -8.71
N SER A 125 -37.28 -1.95 -8.72
CA SER A 125 -37.01 -0.52 -8.85
C SER A 125 -36.11 -0.02 -7.71
N ALA A 126 -36.41 -0.40 -6.46
CA ALA A 126 -35.58 -0.02 -5.32
C ALA A 126 -34.16 -0.58 -5.41
N LEU A 127 -34.00 -1.83 -5.87
CA LEU A 127 -32.68 -2.43 -6.12
C LEU A 127 -31.91 -1.68 -7.21
N GLN A 128 -32.57 -1.29 -8.30
CA GLN A 128 -31.93 -0.56 -9.40
C GLN A 128 -31.45 0.83 -8.96
N HIS A 129 -32.30 1.60 -8.28
CA HIS A 129 -31.93 2.93 -7.78
C HIS A 129 -30.89 2.87 -6.65
N SER A 130 -30.84 1.76 -5.91
CA SER A 130 -29.93 1.62 -4.77
C SER A 130 -28.68 0.81 -5.09
N HIS A 131 -28.47 0.45 -6.35
CA HIS A 131 -27.40 -0.45 -6.77
C HIS A 131 -26.02 -0.01 -6.29
N SER A 132 -25.67 1.26 -6.47
CA SER A 132 -24.37 1.81 -6.06
C SER A 132 -24.17 1.74 -4.54
N LEU A 133 -25.21 2.01 -3.76
CA LEU A 133 -25.16 1.97 -2.30
C LEU A 133 -25.02 0.54 -1.76
N LEU A 134 -25.73 -0.41 -2.38
CA LEU A 134 -25.69 -1.80 -1.97
C LEU A 134 -24.37 -2.49 -2.34
N ASN A 135 -23.78 -2.10 -3.47
CA ASN A 135 -22.51 -2.65 -3.95
C ASN A 135 -21.27 -1.89 -3.44
N LEU A 136 -21.43 -0.78 -2.70
CA LEU A 136 -20.30 -0.09 -2.11
C LEU A 136 -19.67 -0.95 -1.01
N ASN A 137 -18.50 -1.52 -1.29
CA ASN A 137 -17.63 -2.07 -0.25
C ASN A 137 -16.80 -0.94 0.38
N VAL A 138 -17.24 -0.45 1.53
CA VAL A 138 -16.56 0.61 2.27
C VAL A 138 -15.11 0.26 2.64
N GLN A 139 -14.81 -1.02 2.90
CA GLN A 139 -13.47 -1.48 3.27
C GLN A 139 -12.54 -1.67 2.06
N ASN A 140 -13.09 -1.69 0.85
CA ASN A 140 -12.35 -1.67 -0.41
C ASN A 140 -13.08 -0.77 -1.43
N PRO A 141 -13.04 0.56 -1.25
CA PRO A 141 -13.81 1.51 -2.06
C PRO A 141 -13.16 1.82 -3.42
N SER A 142 -12.13 1.07 -3.81
CA SER A 142 -11.41 1.33 -5.05
C SER A 142 -12.25 0.91 -6.26
N GLY A 143 -12.38 1.79 -7.25
CA GLY A 143 -13.12 1.52 -8.48
C GLY A 143 -13.56 2.77 -9.23
N HIS A 144 -14.26 2.54 -10.34
CA HIS A 144 -14.88 3.57 -11.17
C HIS A 144 -16.34 3.80 -10.75
N TYR A 145 -16.69 5.04 -10.47
CA TYR A 145 -18.02 5.45 -10.01
C TYR A 145 -18.68 6.38 -11.00
N ARG A 146 -19.94 6.07 -11.37
CA ARG A 146 -20.83 6.92 -12.14
C ARG A 146 -22.10 7.13 -11.32
N LEU A 147 -22.24 8.31 -10.74
CA LEU A 147 -23.22 8.65 -9.71
C LEU A 147 -24.16 9.73 -10.22
N ASP A 148 -25.47 9.47 -10.21
CA ASP A 148 -26.47 10.51 -10.43
C ASP A 148 -26.81 11.18 -9.09
N LEU A 149 -26.41 12.44 -8.93
CA LEU A 149 -26.59 13.16 -7.67
C LEU A 149 -28.06 13.46 -7.36
N ALA A 150 -28.97 13.35 -8.34
CA ALA A 150 -30.41 13.43 -8.09
C ALA A 150 -30.96 12.18 -7.37
N ASN A 151 -30.26 11.05 -7.46
CA ASN A 151 -30.58 9.82 -6.74
C ASN A 151 -29.94 9.87 -5.34
N PRO A 152 -30.73 9.80 -4.23
CA PRO A 152 -30.19 9.88 -2.88
C PRO A 152 -29.16 8.79 -2.55
N SER A 153 -29.30 7.59 -3.12
CA SER A 153 -28.35 6.49 -2.91
C SER A 153 -26.99 6.79 -3.53
N ASP A 154 -26.96 7.27 -4.77
CA ASP A 154 -25.72 7.63 -5.46
C ASP A 154 -25.07 8.87 -4.84
N ALA A 155 -25.88 9.89 -4.50
CA ALA A 155 -25.39 11.06 -3.79
C ALA A 155 -24.77 10.68 -2.44
N PHE A 156 -25.39 9.75 -1.71
CA PHE A 156 -24.84 9.26 -0.44
C PHE A 156 -23.53 8.51 -0.62
N VAL A 157 -23.41 7.65 -1.64
CA VAL A 157 -22.15 6.96 -1.99
C VAL A 157 -21.05 7.97 -2.28
N GLY A 158 -21.31 8.97 -3.11
CA GLY A 158 -20.32 9.98 -3.43
C GLY A 158 -19.88 10.79 -2.20
N GLN A 159 -20.80 11.11 -1.30
CA GLN A 159 -20.45 11.73 0.00
C GLN A 159 -19.60 10.80 0.88
N GLN A 160 -19.85 9.48 0.88
CA GLN A 160 -18.99 8.54 1.61
C GLN A 160 -17.57 8.54 1.02
N LEU A 161 -17.43 8.52 -0.30
CA LEU A 161 -16.12 8.54 -0.96
C LEU A 161 -15.33 9.81 -0.63
N LEU A 162 -15.98 10.99 -0.61
CA LEU A 162 -15.32 12.23 -0.18
C LEU A 162 -14.84 12.19 1.28
N ARG A 163 -15.62 11.56 2.16
CA ARG A 163 -15.25 11.42 3.57
C ARG A 163 -14.04 10.50 3.73
N LEU A 164 -14.03 9.39 2.99
CA LEU A 164 -12.89 8.48 2.94
C LEU A 164 -11.66 9.17 2.35
N ASP A 165 -11.82 9.94 1.29
CA ASP A 165 -10.75 10.72 0.66
C ASP A 165 -10.05 11.64 1.67
N ARG A 166 -10.86 12.41 2.42
CA ARG A 166 -10.38 13.31 3.46
C ARG A 166 -9.65 12.56 4.58
N TRP A 167 -10.19 11.43 5.01
CA TRP A 167 -9.57 10.60 6.04
C TRP A 167 -8.23 10.02 5.59
N GLU A 168 -8.16 9.47 4.38
CA GLU A 168 -6.92 8.95 3.81
C GLU A 168 -5.88 10.06 3.62
N GLY A 169 -6.30 11.29 3.32
CA GLY A 169 -5.43 12.47 3.35
C GLY A 169 -4.83 12.74 4.74
N VAL A 170 -5.64 12.67 5.80
CA VAL A 170 -5.17 12.81 7.19
C VAL A 170 -4.21 11.68 7.55
N LEU A 171 -4.53 10.43 7.21
CA LEU A 171 -3.67 9.27 7.47
C LEU A 171 -2.29 9.43 6.81
N ARG A 172 -2.24 9.90 5.56
CA ARG A 172 -0.96 10.15 4.87
C ARG A 172 -0.09 11.15 5.62
N GLN A 173 -0.68 12.24 6.13
CA GLN A 173 0.04 13.23 6.92
C GLN A 173 0.56 12.65 8.24
N GLU A 174 -0.26 11.85 8.93
CA GLU A 174 0.14 11.21 10.19
C GLU A 174 1.26 10.19 10.00
N LEU A 175 1.19 9.40 8.92
CA LEU A 175 2.23 8.45 8.54
C LEU A 175 3.47 9.13 7.93
N ARG A 176 3.50 10.47 7.86
CA ARG A 176 4.57 11.28 7.26
C ARG A 176 4.91 10.84 5.83
N ARG A 177 3.91 10.36 5.09
CA ARG A 177 4.06 9.98 3.69
C ARG A 177 4.06 11.25 2.84
N LYS A 178 4.94 11.31 1.85
CA LYS A 178 4.89 12.36 0.84
C LYS A 178 3.60 12.24 0.05
N ASP A 179 3.03 13.38 -0.30
CA ASP A 179 1.85 13.39 -1.15
C ASP A 179 2.24 13.02 -2.58
N THR A 180 1.64 11.93 -3.07
CA THR A 180 1.81 11.46 -4.44
C THR A 180 0.56 11.70 -5.27
N SER A 181 -0.50 12.29 -4.72
CA SER A 181 -1.79 12.43 -5.40
C SER A 181 -1.76 13.35 -6.63
N ARG A 182 -2.71 13.14 -7.55
CA ARG A 182 -2.93 14.04 -8.70
C ARG A 182 -3.52 15.38 -8.27
N MET A 183 -4.49 15.31 -7.36
CA MET A 183 -5.14 16.46 -6.75
C MET A 183 -4.75 16.49 -5.29
N PHE A 184 -4.15 17.60 -4.85
CA PHE A 184 -3.58 17.85 -3.53
C PHE A 184 -4.20 17.04 -2.38
N SER A 185 -3.46 16.02 -1.91
CA SER A 185 -3.85 15.08 -0.88
C SER A 185 -5.15 14.29 -1.13
N SER A 186 -5.45 13.89 -2.37
CA SER A 186 -6.66 13.12 -2.75
C SER A 186 -6.37 11.74 -3.38
N CYS A 187 -7.23 10.78 -3.07
CA CYS A 187 -7.35 9.44 -3.64
C CYS A 187 -8.41 9.40 -4.77
N ILE A 188 -8.98 10.54 -5.15
CA ILE A 188 -9.93 10.68 -6.26
C ILE A 188 -9.20 11.11 -7.54
N PHE A 189 -9.55 10.49 -8.65
CA PHE A 189 -8.99 10.73 -9.98
C PHE A 189 -10.09 10.93 -11.03
N ASN A 190 -9.73 11.52 -12.16
CA ASN A 190 -10.56 11.68 -13.37
C ASN A 190 -11.99 12.16 -13.09
N ALA A 191 -12.14 13.08 -12.15
CA ALA A 191 -13.45 13.52 -11.71
C ALA A 191 -14.08 14.49 -12.74
N LEU A 192 -15.25 14.10 -13.24
CA LEU A 192 -16.06 14.83 -14.20
C LEU A 192 -17.44 15.10 -13.59
N TYR A 193 -17.89 16.35 -13.67
CA TYR A 193 -19.26 16.73 -13.35
C TYR A 193 -19.93 17.29 -14.59
N LEU A 194 -21.05 16.69 -15.02
CA LEU A 194 -21.73 17.03 -16.28
C LEU A 194 -20.76 17.07 -17.47
N GLU A 195 -19.91 16.04 -17.55
CA GLU A 195 -18.86 15.87 -18.59
C GLU A 195 -17.75 16.92 -18.57
N LYS A 196 -17.71 17.81 -17.56
CA LYS A 196 -16.66 18.80 -17.37
C LYS A 196 -15.72 18.37 -16.26
N ARG A 197 -14.41 18.54 -16.47
CA ARG A 197 -13.39 18.28 -15.44
C ARG A 197 -13.58 19.19 -14.24
N ILE A 198 -13.44 18.62 -13.05
CA ILE A 198 -13.44 19.36 -11.79
C ILE A 198 -12.00 19.82 -11.55
N ASP A 199 -11.69 21.05 -11.96
CA ASP A 199 -10.35 21.65 -11.78
C ASP A 199 -10.27 22.56 -10.54
N SER A 200 -11.35 22.64 -9.75
CA SER A 200 -11.49 23.55 -8.61
C SER A 200 -10.78 23.03 -7.35
N GLY A 201 -9.45 22.96 -7.39
CA GLY A 201 -8.63 22.66 -6.22
C GLY A 201 -8.89 21.26 -5.61
N PRO A 202 -8.67 21.08 -4.29
CA PRO A 202 -8.96 19.82 -3.62
C PRO A 202 -10.45 19.49 -3.73
N MET A 203 -10.79 18.22 -4.01
CA MET A 203 -12.18 17.77 -4.10
C MET A 203 -13.00 18.09 -2.83
N ASN A 204 -12.34 18.20 -1.69
CA ASN A 204 -12.96 18.59 -0.42
C ASN A 204 -13.57 20.00 -0.41
N ASP A 205 -13.06 20.90 -1.25
CA ASP A 205 -13.55 22.28 -1.37
C ASP A 205 -14.55 22.43 -2.54
N TRP A 206 -14.80 21.36 -3.29
CA TRP A 206 -15.76 21.38 -4.39
C TRP A 206 -17.19 21.50 -3.84
N PRO A 207 -17.99 22.49 -4.29
CA PRO A 207 -19.36 22.65 -3.82
C PRO A 207 -20.20 21.46 -4.27
N TRP A 208 -20.67 20.66 -3.32
CA TRP A 208 -21.47 19.46 -3.58
C TRP A 208 -22.80 19.83 -4.26
N PRO A 209 -23.03 19.43 -5.54
CA PRO A 209 -24.26 19.75 -6.24
C PRO A 209 -25.41 18.80 -5.85
N GLU A 210 -26.65 19.28 -5.96
CA GLU A 210 -27.84 18.46 -5.65
C GLU A 210 -28.31 17.56 -6.79
N HIS A 211 -27.84 17.83 -8.01
CA HIS A 211 -28.29 17.17 -9.23
C HIS A 211 -27.13 17.03 -10.22
N GLY A 212 -27.31 16.18 -11.22
CA GLY A 212 -26.36 16.00 -12.31
C GLY A 212 -25.46 14.81 -12.11
N LEU A 213 -24.73 14.48 -13.18
CA LEU A 213 -23.91 13.28 -13.23
C LEU A 213 -22.48 13.57 -12.76
N LEU A 214 -22.05 12.85 -11.73
CA LEU A 214 -20.67 12.82 -11.25
C LEU A 214 -20.01 11.49 -11.66
N VAL A 215 -18.92 11.57 -12.41
CA VAL A 215 -18.09 10.42 -12.77
C VAL A 215 -16.72 10.61 -12.13
N LEU A 216 -16.22 9.62 -11.39
CA LEU A 216 -14.91 9.69 -10.77
C LEU A 216 -14.31 8.29 -10.61
N ASP A 217 -12.98 8.24 -10.51
CA ASP A 217 -12.25 7.06 -10.08
C ASP A 217 -11.79 7.27 -8.63
N TYR A 218 -11.93 6.25 -7.79
CA TYR A 218 -11.39 6.24 -6.44
C TYR A 218 -10.37 5.11 -6.32
N ALA A 219 -9.19 5.38 -5.76
CA ALA A 219 -8.25 4.31 -5.44
C ALA A 219 -7.66 4.52 -4.04
N SER A 220 -8.09 3.68 -3.09
CA SER A 220 -7.64 3.72 -1.70
C SER A 220 -6.17 3.32 -1.59
N GLY A 221 -5.41 3.99 -0.72
CA GLY A 221 -4.02 3.63 -0.43
C GLY A 221 -3.84 2.42 0.50
N LYS A 222 -4.93 1.75 0.91
CA LYS A 222 -4.91 0.59 1.81
C LYS A 222 -4.23 -0.61 1.12
N ARG A 223 -3.12 -1.06 1.68
CA ARG A 223 -2.37 -2.25 1.23
C ARG A 223 -2.30 -3.29 2.34
N PRO A 224 -2.03 -4.57 2.01
CA PRO A 224 -1.78 -5.59 3.01
C PRO A 224 -0.62 -5.17 3.92
N THR A 225 -0.77 -5.45 5.21
CA THR A 225 0.29 -5.33 6.20
C THR A 225 1.20 -6.56 6.15
N ALA A 226 2.33 -6.53 6.86
CA ALA A 226 3.22 -7.69 6.94
C ALA A 226 2.58 -8.88 7.68
N GLU A 227 1.50 -8.65 8.42
CA GLU A 227 0.74 -9.68 9.15
C GLU A 227 -0.31 -10.36 8.24
N ASP A 228 -0.71 -9.70 7.15
CA ASP A 228 -1.71 -10.21 6.24
C ASP A 228 -1.13 -11.30 5.33
N SER A 229 -1.71 -12.49 5.39
CA SER A 229 -1.36 -13.61 4.53
C SER A 229 -2.30 -13.74 3.34
N ALA A 230 -1.77 -14.20 2.20
CA ALA A 230 -2.61 -14.57 1.07
C ALA A 230 -3.65 -15.64 1.45
N VAL A 231 -4.82 -15.61 0.78
CA VAL A 231 -5.89 -16.59 0.97
C VAL A 231 -5.32 -18.01 0.87
N ALA A 232 -5.63 -18.84 1.86
CA ALA A 232 -5.15 -20.22 1.91
C ALA A 232 -5.54 -21.00 0.65
N ALA A 233 -4.62 -21.82 0.15
CA ALA A 233 -4.80 -22.55 -1.11
C ALA A 233 -6.11 -23.37 -1.22
N PRO A 234 -6.62 -24.06 -0.17
CA PRO A 234 -7.91 -24.75 -0.24
C PRO A 234 -9.08 -23.79 -0.49
N SER A 235 -9.15 -22.69 0.27
CA SER A 235 -10.20 -21.66 0.13
C SER A 235 -10.13 -20.99 -1.24
N PHE A 236 -8.92 -20.68 -1.71
CA PHE A 236 -8.70 -20.10 -3.03
C PHE A 236 -9.16 -21.03 -4.17
N ARG A 237 -8.89 -22.34 -4.07
CA ARG A 237 -9.39 -23.33 -5.05
C ARG A 237 -10.91 -23.40 -5.06
N ASN A 238 -11.54 -23.39 -3.88
CA ASN A 238 -13.00 -23.38 -3.78
C ASN A 238 -13.60 -22.12 -4.42
N LEU A 239 -12.98 -20.95 -4.21
CA LEU A 239 -13.36 -19.70 -4.87
C LEU A 239 -13.26 -19.82 -6.39
N CYS A 240 -12.12 -20.29 -6.91
CA CYS A 240 -11.94 -20.49 -8.36
C CYS A 240 -12.97 -21.45 -8.94
N GLN A 241 -13.23 -22.58 -8.26
CA GLN A 241 -14.22 -23.56 -8.68
C GLN A 241 -15.63 -22.96 -8.69
N ALA A 242 -16.00 -22.19 -7.67
CA ALA A 242 -17.30 -21.52 -7.60
C ALA A 242 -17.48 -20.52 -8.75
N LEU A 243 -16.45 -19.70 -9.05
CA LEU A 243 -16.48 -18.76 -10.16
C LEU A 243 -16.51 -19.44 -11.53
N HIS A 244 -15.84 -20.59 -11.67
CA HIS A 244 -15.83 -21.35 -12.92
C HIS A 244 -17.19 -22.04 -13.17
N LEU A 245 -17.79 -22.64 -12.13
CA LEU A 245 -19.05 -23.39 -12.25
C LEU A 245 -20.30 -22.49 -12.28
N CYS A 246 -20.22 -21.24 -11.83
CA CYS A 246 -21.38 -20.36 -11.83
C CYS A 246 -21.80 -19.94 -13.26
N SER A 247 -23.11 -19.87 -13.49
CA SER A 247 -23.71 -19.43 -14.76
C SER A 247 -23.80 -17.92 -14.92
N LEU A 248 -23.08 -17.16 -14.09
CA LEU A 248 -23.06 -15.70 -14.13
C LEU A 248 -22.22 -15.21 -15.31
N THR A 249 -22.62 -14.06 -15.85
CA THR A 249 -21.76 -13.32 -16.79
C THR A 249 -20.50 -12.86 -16.08
N GLU A 250 -19.42 -12.61 -16.82
CA GLU A 250 -18.14 -12.24 -16.23
C GLU A 250 -18.19 -10.93 -15.43
N GLU A 251 -18.95 -9.96 -15.92
CA GLU A 251 -19.18 -8.71 -15.20
C GLU A 251 -19.90 -8.94 -13.87
N GLN A 252 -20.87 -9.85 -13.85
CA GLN A 252 -21.56 -10.27 -12.63
C GLN A 252 -20.63 -11.07 -11.69
N LYS A 253 -19.70 -11.86 -12.22
CA LYS A 253 -18.67 -12.54 -11.41
C LYS A 253 -17.80 -11.52 -10.69
N VAL A 254 -17.33 -10.49 -11.40
CA VAL A 254 -16.55 -9.40 -10.79
C VAL A 254 -17.39 -8.65 -9.76
N ALA A 255 -18.64 -8.31 -10.08
CA ALA A 255 -19.56 -7.63 -9.15
C ALA A 255 -19.82 -8.45 -7.87
N ALA A 256 -19.93 -9.78 -7.97
CA ALA A 256 -20.11 -10.67 -6.84
C ALA A 256 -18.90 -10.71 -5.89
N LEU A 257 -17.69 -10.41 -6.39
CA LEU A 257 -16.48 -10.34 -5.58
C LEU A 257 -16.32 -9.00 -4.83
N VAL A 258 -16.98 -7.93 -5.29
CA VAL A 258 -16.85 -6.59 -4.69
C VAL A 258 -17.13 -6.59 -3.17
N PRO A 259 -18.24 -7.17 -2.66
CA PRO A 259 -18.56 -7.12 -1.23
C PRO A 259 -17.51 -7.78 -0.33
N VAL A 260 -16.85 -8.83 -0.82
CA VAL A 260 -15.87 -9.63 -0.06
C VAL A 260 -14.42 -9.27 -0.39
N SER A 261 -14.19 -8.39 -1.36
CA SER A 261 -12.84 -8.05 -1.84
C SER A 261 -11.89 -7.49 -0.78
N HIS A 262 -12.42 -6.96 0.33
CA HIS A 262 -11.62 -6.47 1.44
C HIS A 262 -10.99 -7.58 2.28
N GLU A 263 -11.52 -8.80 2.22
CA GLU A 263 -11.00 -10.00 2.89
C GLU A 263 -10.08 -10.82 1.98
N LEU A 264 -10.00 -10.47 0.69
CA LEU A 264 -9.24 -11.20 -0.32
C LEU A 264 -7.84 -10.61 -0.49
N PHE A 265 -6.91 -11.02 0.35
CA PHE A 265 -5.49 -10.82 0.11
C PHE A 265 -4.93 -11.93 -0.76
N LEU A 266 -4.26 -11.58 -1.85
CA LEU A 266 -3.86 -12.56 -2.86
C LEU A 266 -2.37 -12.48 -3.14
N SER A 267 -1.76 -13.61 -3.48
CA SER A 267 -0.49 -13.57 -4.19
C SER A 267 -0.71 -13.16 -5.64
N SER A 268 0.35 -12.66 -6.29
CA SER A 268 0.35 -12.28 -7.70
C SER A 268 -0.03 -13.47 -8.59
N LEU A 269 0.39 -14.69 -8.21
CA LEU A 269 0.02 -15.91 -8.89
C LEU A 269 -1.49 -16.23 -8.74
N GLN A 270 -2.05 -16.04 -7.55
CA GLN A 270 -3.49 -16.23 -7.31
C GLN A 270 -4.31 -15.22 -8.11
N LEU A 271 -3.92 -13.95 -8.11
CA LEU A 271 -4.59 -12.94 -8.93
C LEU A 271 -4.51 -13.30 -10.42
N ARG A 272 -3.35 -13.71 -10.92
CA ARG A 272 -3.18 -14.22 -12.29
C ARG A 272 -4.18 -15.34 -12.60
N THR A 273 -4.32 -16.33 -11.72
CA THR A 273 -5.27 -17.43 -11.90
C THR A 273 -6.70 -16.93 -12.00
N LEU A 274 -7.12 -15.98 -11.16
CA LEU A 274 -8.47 -15.42 -11.23
C LEU A 274 -8.72 -14.64 -12.54
N LEU A 275 -7.73 -13.86 -13.00
CA LEU A 275 -7.83 -13.13 -14.26
C LEU A 275 -8.00 -14.07 -15.45
N LEU A 276 -7.30 -15.20 -15.45
CA LEU A 276 -7.39 -16.22 -16.50
C LEU A 276 -8.75 -16.96 -16.52
N LEU A 277 -9.54 -16.89 -15.44
CA LEU A 277 -10.92 -17.42 -15.43
C LEU A 277 -11.93 -16.52 -16.16
N LEU A 278 -11.54 -15.28 -16.48
CA LEU A 278 -12.35 -14.34 -17.23
C LEU A 278 -11.84 -14.30 -18.67
N GLU A 279 -12.72 -14.38 -19.65
CA GLU A 279 -12.41 -14.32 -21.07
C GLU A 279 -12.32 -12.87 -21.57
N THR A 280 -13.19 -11.99 -21.05
CA THR A 280 -13.28 -10.61 -21.53
C THR A 280 -12.21 -9.69 -20.91
N PRO A 281 -11.54 -8.87 -21.74
CA PRO A 281 -10.50 -7.96 -21.28
C PRO A 281 -11.02 -6.94 -20.27
N ASN A 282 -12.25 -6.44 -20.46
CA ASN A 282 -12.87 -5.48 -19.55
C ASN A 282 -13.15 -6.06 -18.17
N ALA A 283 -13.58 -7.33 -18.07
CA ALA A 283 -13.80 -7.97 -16.78
C ALA A 283 -12.47 -8.24 -16.06
N ARG A 284 -11.43 -8.67 -16.79
CA ARG A 284 -10.06 -8.80 -16.25
C ARG A 284 -9.56 -7.47 -15.70
N LEU A 285 -9.72 -6.38 -16.46
CA LEU A 285 -9.28 -5.05 -16.05
C LEU A 285 -9.99 -4.60 -14.76
N LYS A 286 -11.32 -4.73 -14.68
CA LYS A 286 -12.09 -4.39 -13.47
C LYS A 286 -11.69 -5.25 -12.27
N LEU A 287 -11.45 -6.55 -12.47
CA LEU A 287 -11.01 -7.44 -11.39
C LEU A 287 -9.61 -7.07 -10.90
N PHE A 288 -8.71 -6.75 -11.84
CA PHE A 288 -7.38 -6.27 -11.52
C PHE A 288 -7.46 -4.96 -10.73
N GLU A 289 -8.27 -3.99 -11.16
CA GLU A 289 -8.48 -2.73 -10.43
C GLU A 289 -8.98 -2.96 -8.99
N LEU A 290 -9.90 -3.90 -8.80
CA LEU A 290 -10.46 -4.23 -7.50
C LEU A 290 -9.44 -4.83 -6.52
N LEU A 291 -8.51 -5.64 -7.02
CA LEU A 291 -7.64 -6.52 -6.21
C LEU A 291 -6.15 -6.19 -6.28
N TYR A 292 -5.71 -5.29 -7.16
CA TYR A 292 -4.29 -4.97 -7.34
C TYR A 292 -3.62 -4.48 -6.06
N LEU A 293 -4.29 -3.59 -5.32
CA LEU A 293 -3.79 -3.08 -4.04
C LEU A 293 -3.94 -4.09 -2.90
N ARG A 294 -4.42 -5.31 -3.16
CA ARG A 294 -4.54 -6.44 -2.21
C ARG A 294 -3.50 -7.54 -2.46
N ILE A 295 -2.55 -7.31 -3.37
CA ILE A 295 -1.45 -8.23 -3.63
C ILE A 295 -0.45 -8.18 -2.46
N VAL A 296 -0.18 -9.34 -1.86
CA VAL A 296 0.77 -9.45 -0.73
C VAL A 296 2.23 -9.45 -1.18
N ASP A 297 2.52 -10.00 -2.36
CA ASP A 297 3.87 -10.13 -2.94
C ASP A 297 4.02 -9.19 -4.14
N ILE A 298 3.88 -7.88 -3.90
CA ILE A 298 3.87 -6.84 -4.93
C ILE A 298 5.08 -6.88 -5.87
N GLN A 299 6.22 -7.41 -5.42
CA GLN A 299 7.40 -7.64 -6.24
C GLN A 299 7.15 -8.55 -7.46
N ASN A 300 6.16 -9.45 -7.37
CA ASN A 300 5.81 -10.40 -8.42
C ASN A 300 4.60 -9.95 -9.25
N GLN A 301 4.18 -8.68 -9.13
CA GLN A 301 2.96 -8.16 -9.76
C GLN A 301 2.92 -8.34 -11.29
N THR A 302 4.09 -8.44 -11.92
CA THR A 302 4.27 -8.71 -13.35
C THR A 302 3.51 -9.97 -13.77
N LEU A 303 3.52 -11.02 -12.94
CA LEU A 303 2.80 -12.26 -13.20
C LEU A 303 1.30 -12.07 -13.42
N ALA A 304 0.66 -11.16 -12.69
CA ALA A 304 -0.76 -10.85 -12.83
C ALA A 304 -1.00 -9.87 -13.98
N ARG A 305 -0.11 -8.88 -14.15
CA ARG A 305 -0.21 -7.85 -15.19
C ARG A 305 -0.11 -8.43 -16.59
N ASP A 306 0.78 -9.39 -16.83
CA ASP A 306 1.05 -9.95 -18.16
C ASP A 306 -0.16 -10.70 -18.76
N VAL A 307 -1.22 -10.94 -17.98
CA VAL A 307 -2.50 -11.50 -18.44
C VAL A 307 -3.44 -10.44 -19.03
N LEU A 308 -3.17 -9.16 -18.75
CA LEU A 308 -3.92 -8.06 -19.33
C LEU A 308 -3.38 -7.83 -20.75
N ASP A 309 -4.24 -8.01 -21.77
CA ASP A 309 -3.86 -7.92 -23.19
C ASP A 309 -3.19 -6.57 -23.52
N GLU A 310 -2.30 -6.52 -24.52
CA GLU A 310 -1.68 -5.26 -25.00
C GLU A 310 -2.73 -4.21 -25.42
N SER A 311 -3.90 -4.65 -25.88
CA SER A 311 -5.04 -3.78 -26.21
C SER A 311 -5.66 -3.11 -24.97
N CYS A 312 -5.48 -3.67 -23.77
CA CYS A 312 -5.92 -3.08 -22.51
C CYS A 312 -5.08 -1.86 -22.10
N ASN A 313 -3.98 -1.55 -22.81
CA ASN A 313 -3.09 -0.41 -22.54
C ASN A 313 -2.95 -0.15 -21.03
N PHE A 314 -2.27 -1.05 -20.33
CA PHE A 314 -2.05 -0.94 -18.89
C PHE A 314 -1.49 0.42 -18.48
N CYS A 315 -0.65 1.04 -19.31
CA CYS A 315 -0.11 2.39 -19.09
C CYS A 315 -1.18 3.50 -19.20
N LYS A 316 -2.29 3.24 -19.91
CA LYS A 316 -3.47 4.12 -20.03
C LYS A 316 -4.54 3.86 -18.98
N LEU A 317 -4.28 3.00 -17.99
CA LEU A 317 -5.10 2.96 -16.78
C LEU A 317 -4.91 4.28 -16.00
N GLU A 318 -5.51 5.35 -16.52
CA GLU A 318 -5.60 6.64 -15.83
C GLU A 318 -6.40 6.53 -14.52
N ARG A 319 -6.98 5.35 -14.22
CA ARG A 319 -7.75 5.04 -13.01
C ARG A 319 -6.90 4.90 -11.75
N PHE A 320 -5.61 4.61 -11.91
CA PHE A 320 -4.66 4.61 -10.80
C PHE A 320 -3.67 5.76 -10.91
N ASN A 321 -3.21 6.19 -9.74
CA ASN A 321 -2.05 7.05 -9.60
C ASN A 321 -0.79 6.33 -10.10
N GLN A 322 0.03 6.99 -10.92
CA GLN A 322 1.25 6.37 -11.46
C GLN A 322 2.26 6.00 -10.39
N CYS A 323 2.38 6.77 -9.32
CA CYS A 323 3.22 6.42 -8.18
C CYS A 323 2.70 5.19 -7.42
N MET A 324 1.38 4.92 -7.42
CA MET A 324 0.82 3.72 -6.80
C MET A 324 1.11 2.46 -7.62
N MET A 325 1.20 2.60 -8.94
CA MET A 325 1.50 1.50 -9.87
C MET A 325 3.00 1.30 -10.12
N PHE A 326 3.83 2.23 -9.64
CA PHE A 326 5.25 2.26 -9.98
C PHE A 326 5.97 0.97 -9.55
N PRO A 327 6.63 0.25 -10.47
CA PRO A 327 7.30 -1.01 -10.21
C PRO A 327 8.67 -0.78 -9.55
N PHE A 328 8.70 -0.44 -8.27
CA PHE A 328 9.94 -0.13 -7.55
C PHE A 328 10.96 -1.29 -7.50
N VAL A 329 10.54 -2.54 -7.76
CA VAL A 329 11.40 -3.72 -7.67
C VAL A 329 11.94 -4.18 -9.03
N GLN A 330 11.16 -4.04 -10.09
CA GLN A 330 11.51 -4.52 -11.45
C GLN A 330 11.08 -3.50 -12.52
N PRO A 331 11.66 -2.28 -12.52
CA PRO A 331 11.31 -1.22 -13.45
C PRO A 331 11.59 -1.57 -14.91
N GLU A 332 12.55 -2.46 -15.18
CA GLU A 332 12.93 -2.92 -16.52
C GLU A 332 11.80 -3.65 -17.25
N SER A 333 10.87 -4.23 -16.50
CA SER A 333 9.71 -4.94 -17.06
C SER A 333 8.55 -3.99 -17.46
N PHE A 334 8.75 -2.68 -17.36
CA PHE A 334 7.68 -1.69 -17.45
C PHE A 334 7.95 -0.66 -18.56
N ALA A 335 6.97 -0.48 -19.43
CA ALA A 335 6.98 0.62 -20.39
C ALA A 335 6.42 1.88 -19.71
N PHE A 336 7.27 2.90 -19.55
CA PHE A 336 6.88 4.13 -18.88
C PHE A 336 6.34 5.16 -19.87
N GLU A 337 5.12 5.63 -19.65
CA GLU A 337 4.52 6.76 -20.38
C GLU A 337 4.06 7.79 -19.34
N PHE A 338 4.67 8.98 -19.35
CA PHE A 338 4.41 10.01 -18.34
C PHE A 338 3.81 11.28 -18.95
N ASN A 339 2.61 11.64 -18.52
CA ASN A 339 2.03 12.94 -18.76
C ASN A 339 2.48 13.93 -17.67
N LEU A 340 3.47 14.77 -17.98
CA LEU A 340 4.08 15.70 -17.03
C LEU A 340 3.15 16.82 -16.55
N LYS A 341 1.92 16.95 -17.09
CA LYS A 341 0.87 17.82 -16.53
C LYS A 341 0.48 17.40 -15.11
N HIS A 342 0.53 16.09 -14.83
CA HIS A 342 0.10 15.54 -13.55
C HIS A 342 1.28 15.38 -12.58
N LEU A 343 1.05 15.71 -11.31
CA LEU A 343 2.09 15.65 -10.28
C LEU A 343 2.62 14.23 -10.04
N ASP A 344 1.74 13.24 -9.99
CA ASP A 344 2.12 11.83 -9.82
C ASP A 344 2.99 11.32 -10.97
N HIS A 345 2.65 11.66 -12.22
CA HIS A 345 3.48 11.31 -13.38
C HIS A 345 4.86 11.99 -13.30
N ARG A 346 4.95 13.25 -12.87
CA ARG A 346 6.25 13.93 -12.64
C ARG A 346 7.06 13.27 -11.52
N LEU A 347 6.42 12.83 -10.44
CA LEU A 347 7.08 12.12 -9.35
C LEU A 347 7.56 10.73 -9.79
N ALA A 348 6.75 10.00 -10.55
CA ALA A 348 7.12 8.71 -11.13
C ALA A 348 8.26 8.86 -12.14
N SER A 349 8.25 9.87 -13.01
CA SER A 349 9.36 10.14 -13.93
C SER A 349 10.64 10.49 -13.19
N LEU A 350 10.55 11.27 -12.11
CA LEU A 350 11.70 11.57 -11.26
C LEU A 350 12.27 10.30 -10.62
N ALA A 351 11.42 9.36 -10.21
CA ALA A 351 11.87 8.07 -9.68
C ALA A 351 12.66 7.27 -10.73
N VAL A 352 12.19 7.23 -11.98
CA VAL A 352 12.95 6.61 -13.10
C VAL A 352 14.31 7.28 -13.27
N PHE A 353 14.36 8.62 -13.36
CA PHE A 353 15.64 9.32 -13.52
C PHE A 353 16.61 9.10 -12.36
N LYS A 354 16.09 9.00 -11.14
CA LYS A 354 16.91 8.68 -9.97
C LYS A 354 17.45 7.25 -10.00
N LEU A 355 16.69 6.30 -10.54
CA LEU A 355 17.18 4.93 -10.78
C LEU A 355 18.28 4.93 -11.84
N CYS A 356 18.08 5.63 -12.95
CA CYS A 356 19.08 5.74 -14.03
C CYS A 356 20.36 6.47 -13.59
N GLU A 357 20.26 7.45 -12.70
CA GLU A 357 21.43 8.12 -12.10
C GLU A 357 22.33 7.14 -11.33
N VAL A 358 21.73 6.09 -10.73
CA VAL A 358 22.44 5.08 -9.94
C VAL A 358 22.89 3.89 -10.81
N GLU A 359 22.03 3.40 -11.70
CA GLU A 359 22.26 2.17 -12.47
C GLU A 359 22.88 2.41 -13.87
N GLY A 360 22.87 3.66 -14.34
CA GLY A 360 23.35 4.05 -15.65
C GLY A 360 22.22 4.37 -16.64
N TRP A 361 22.42 5.42 -17.43
CA TRP A 361 21.45 5.91 -18.42
C TRP A 361 21.26 4.96 -19.61
N ALA A 362 22.20 4.04 -19.84
CA ALA A 362 22.08 3.01 -20.87
C ALA A 362 20.87 2.07 -20.66
N ASN A 363 20.30 2.02 -19.45
CA ASN A 363 19.10 1.23 -19.13
C ASN A 363 17.80 1.86 -19.64
N LEU A 364 17.84 3.09 -20.19
CA LEU A 364 16.71 3.70 -20.88
C LEU A 364 16.82 3.44 -22.39
N PRO A 365 16.12 2.43 -22.94
CA PRO A 365 16.06 2.25 -24.38
C PRO A 365 15.36 3.46 -25.02
N GLU A 366 16.02 4.06 -26.03
CA GLU A 366 15.57 5.17 -26.88
C GLU A 366 14.40 6.00 -26.32
N PRO A 367 14.69 7.04 -25.51
CA PRO A 367 13.65 7.91 -24.97
C PRO A 367 12.95 8.68 -26.11
N ALA A 368 11.80 8.16 -26.54
CA ALA A 368 10.92 8.83 -27.46
C ALA A 368 10.10 9.87 -26.70
N PHE A 369 10.48 11.14 -26.79
CA PHE A 369 9.61 12.22 -26.35
C PHE A 369 8.47 12.39 -27.36
N VAL A 370 7.28 11.91 -27.02
CA VAL A 370 6.08 12.10 -27.82
C VAL A 370 5.51 13.49 -27.51
N ALA A 371 5.72 14.43 -28.43
CA ALA A 371 5.28 15.83 -28.27
C ALA A 371 3.75 15.98 -28.20
N ASP A 372 3.00 15.00 -28.72
CA ASP A 372 1.54 15.06 -28.89
C ASP A 372 0.73 14.96 -27.58
N LEU A 373 1.37 14.64 -26.45
CA LEU A 373 0.71 14.53 -25.13
C LEU A 373 0.65 15.85 -24.35
N ALA A 374 1.28 16.92 -24.85
CA ALA A 374 1.18 18.25 -24.31
C ALA A 374 0.20 19.07 -25.16
N ASP A 375 -0.92 19.50 -24.57
CA ASP A 375 -1.76 20.55 -25.18
C ASP A 375 -0.89 21.78 -25.50
N GLU A 376 -1.19 22.50 -26.58
CA GLU A 376 -0.44 23.65 -27.13
C GLU A 376 -0.24 24.82 -26.16
N ASP A 377 -0.77 24.76 -24.94
CA ASP A 377 -0.60 25.74 -23.89
C ASP A 377 0.77 25.58 -23.20
N GLY A 378 1.79 26.07 -23.90
CA GLY A 378 3.19 26.13 -23.46
C GLY A 378 3.38 26.93 -22.18
N THR A 379 3.21 26.26 -21.03
CA THR A 379 3.64 26.78 -19.73
C THR A 379 5.16 26.61 -19.56
N ASP A 380 5.82 27.59 -18.94
CA ASP A 380 7.28 27.64 -18.73
C ASP A 380 7.86 26.39 -18.04
N GLU A 381 7.07 25.69 -17.20
CA GLU A 381 7.51 24.45 -16.53
C GLU A 381 7.65 23.27 -17.51
N ALA A 382 6.74 23.12 -18.48
CA ALA A 382 6.85 22.07 -19.49
C ALA A 382 8.08 22.30 -20.38
N LEU A 383 8.38 23.58 -20.68
CA LEU A 383 9.60 24.00 -21.36
C LEU A 383 10.86 23.71 -20.55
N PHE A 384 10.84 23.91 -19.22
CA PHE A 384 11.96 23.57 -18.34
C PHE A 384 12.28 22.07 -18.37
N TRP A 385 11.26 21.21 -18.27
CA TRP A 385 11.47 19.75 -18.34
C TRP A 385 11.90 19.31 -19.74
N ARG A 386 11.35 19.91 -20.80
CA ARG A 386 11.75 19.67 -22.19
C ARG A 386 13.21 20.05 -22.43
N LEU A 387 13.64 21.22 -21.97
CA LEU A 387 15.03 21.68 -22.07
C LEU A 387 15.98 20.86 -21.20
N SER A 388 15.55 20.45 -20.02
CA SER A 388 16.35 19.60 -19.13
C SER A 388 16.57 18.23 -19.77
N LEU A 389 15.50 17.53 -20.19
CA LEU A 389 15.62 16.24 -20.89
C LEU A 389 16.45 16.34 -22.17
N TYR A 390 16.19 17.34 -23.01
CA TYR A 390 16.91 17.50 -24.26
C TYR A 390 18.40 17.72 -24.01
N ARG A 391 18.76 18.54 -23.01
CA ARG A 391 20.14 18.82 -22.61
C ARG A 391 20.83 17.62 -21.96
N PHE A 392 20.09 16.74 -21.28
CA PHE A 392 20.60 15.48 -20.73
C PHE A 392 20.81 14.41 -21.81
N LEU A 393 19.90 14.29 -22.78
CA LEU A 393 19.99 13.30 -23.87
C LEU A 393 21.02 13.67 -24.93
N THR A 394 21.25 14.96 -25.21
CA THR A 394 22.27 15.38 -26.18
C THR A 394 23.69 15.35 -25.63
N TYR A 395 23.87 15.24 -24.31
CA TYR A 395 25.20 15.25 -23.69
C TYR A 395 25.99 13.96 -23.99
N ASP A 396 25.31 12.86 -24.31
CA ASP A 396 25.95 11.58 -24.67
C ASP A 396 26.20 11.45 -26.20
N SER A 397 25.51 12.25 -27.04
CA SER A 397 25.64 12.17 -28.51
C SER A 397 26.63 13.17 -29.12
N SER A 398 27.23 14.06 -28.34
CA SER A 398 28.10 15.15 -28.83
C SER A 398 29.57 15.06 -28.39
N ALA A 399 29.99 13.91 -27.85
CA ALA A 399 31.40 13.63 -27.55
C ALA A 399 32.29 13.47 -28.81
N GLU A 400 31.71 13.46 -30.02
CA GLU A 400 32.46 13.44 -31.27
C GLU A 400 31.84 14.43 -32.28
N LEU A 401 32.23 15.71 -32.24
CA LEU A 401 32.52 16.57 -33.40
C LEU A 401 32.47 18.07 -33.07
N SER A 402 33.54 18.74 -33.49
CA SER A 402 33.71 20.18 -33.73
C SER A 402 33.92 21.10 -32.52
N GLY A 403 35.17 21.57 -32.42
CA GLY A 403 35.49 22.82 -31.75
C GLY A 403 34.91 23.99 -32.54
N SER A 404 34.11 24.80 -31.88
CA SER A 404 33.83 26.18 -32.28
C SER A 404 33.35 26.95 -31.06
N SER A 405 34.10 27.98 -30.72
CA SER A 405 33.82 28.91 -29.64
C SER A 405 32.57 29.74 -29.93
N ASP A 406 31.51 29.58 -29.14
CA ASP A 406 30.63 30.71 -28.86
C ASP A 406 30.01 30.62 -27.45
N SER A 407 29.98 31.78 -26.81
CA SER A 407 29.68 31.99 -25.42
C SER A 407 28.18 32.04 -25.14
N ARG A 408 27.70 31.23 -24.20
CA ARG A 408 26.52 31.53 -23.35
C ARG A 408 26.51 30.59 -22.14
N ARG A 409 26.94 31.13 -21.00
CA ARG A 409 27.04 30.44 -19.69
C ARG A 409 25.68 29.99 -19.19
N THR A 410 25.66 28.85 -18.51
CA THR A 410 24.45 28.28 -17.89
C THR A 410 24.41 28.53 -16.38
N PRO A 411 23.23 28.55 -15.74
CA PRO A 411 23.09 28.84 -14.30
C PRO A 411 23.74 27.82 -13.34
N TRP A 412 24.36 26.75 -13.85
CA TRP A 412 25.00 25.68 -13.06
C TRP A 412 26.52 25.62 -13.20
N GLU A 413 27.16 26.52 -13.96
CA GLU A 413 28.64 26.64 -14.03
C GLU A 413 29.26 27.39 -12.84
N ILE A 414 28.67 27.26 -11.65
CA ILE A 414 29.33 27.58 -10.37
C ILE A 414 29.48 26.28 -9.58
N VAL A 415 30.13 25.30 -10.19
CA VAL A 415 30.91 24.33 -9.44
C VAL A 415 32.30 24.37 -10.08
N SER A 416 33.22 24.99 -9.35
CA SER A 416 34.63 25.09 -9.70
C SER A 416 35.16 23.75 -10.23
N MET A 417 36.02 23.80 -11.26
CA MET A 417 36.90 22.68 -11.60
C MET A 417 37.48 22.15 -10.28
N ALA A 418 37.12 20.93 -9.90
CA ALA A 418 37.53 20.37 -8.62
C ALA A 418 39.06 20.24 -8.65
N ASP A 419 39.72 20.91 -7.71
CA ASP A 419 41.18 20.90 -7.58
C ASP A 419 41.60 19.51 -7.07
N PHE A 420 41.76 18.56 -7.98
CA PHE A 420 42.16 17.19 -7.65
C PHE A 420 43.63 17.17 -7.27
N LYS A 421 43.94 16.55 -6.13
CA LYS A 421 45.32 16.49 -5.61
C LYS A 421 46.20 15.48 -6.36
N LEU A 422 45.60 14.68 -7.24
CA LEU A 422 46.24 13.68 -8.08
C LEU A 422 46.24 14.18 -9.51
N LYS A 423 47.32 13.93 -10.24
CA LYS A 423 47.31 14.14 -11.69
C LYS A 423 46.23 13.26 -12.32
N VAL A 424 45.35 13.90 -13.08
CA VAL A 424 44.31 13.24 -13.86
C VAL A 424 44.52 13.47 -15.35
N ASP A 425 44.05 12.54 -16.17
CA ASP A 425 43.97 12.71 -17.62
C ASP A 425 42.76 13.55 -18.03
N GLU A 426 42.59 13.78 -19.34
CA GLU A 426 41.46 14.52 -19.92
C GLU A 426 40.09 13.87 -19.63
N SER A 427 40.08 12.61 -19.19
CA SER A 427 38.88 11.86 -18.77
C SER A 427 38.67 11.86 -17.25
N ASN A 428 39.39 12.71 -16.51
CA ASN A 428 39.41 12.78 -15.04
C ASN A 428 39.79 11.45 -14.36
N LYS A 429 40.60 10.61 -15.01
CA LYS A 429 41.13 9.37 -14.43
C LYS A 429 42.51 9.62 -13.85
N ALA A 430 42.78 9.09 -12.66
CA ALA A 430 44.08 9.25 -12.00
C ALA A 430 45.20 8.59 -12.82
N THR A 431 46.25 9.36 -13.12
CA THR A 431 47.44 8.90 -13.87
C THR A 431 48.62 8.55 -12.97
N GLU A 432 48.48 8.75 -11.65
CA GLU A 432 49.48 8.42 -10.63
C GLU A 432 48.85 7.71 -9.43
N LEU A 433 49.59 6.75 -8.83
CA LEU A 433 49.14 5.99 -7.65
C LEU A 433 50.12 6.15 -6.47
N PRO A 434 49.97 7.19 -5.63
CA PRO A 434 50.80 7.37 -4.45
C PRO A 434 50.29 6.54 -3.26
N LEU A 435 51.00 5.46 -2.92
CA LEU A 435 50.59 4.47 -1.90
C LEU A 435 50.49 4.98 -0.45
N LEU A 436 50.99 6.17 -0.11
CA LEU A 436 51.11 6.65 1.29
C LEU A 436 50.48 8.02 1.58
N ARG A 437 49.65 8.58 0.68
CA ARG A 437 48.96 9.86 0.95
C ARG A 437 47.60 9.62 1.62
N ILE A 438 47.58 9.62 2.95
CA ILE A 438 46.36 9.39 3.76
C ILE A 438 45.61 10.70 4.11
N CYS A 439 46.13 11.89 3.75
CA CYS A 439 45.52 13.18 4.09
C CYS A 439 44.99 13.98 2.88
N GLY A 440 43.66 14.13 2.79
CA GLY A 440 42.94 15.04 1.90
C GLY A 440 41.45 15.11 2.24
N THR A 441 40.78 16.20 1.85
CA THR A 441 39.32 16.37 2.05
C THR A 441 38.53 15.54 1.04
N VAL A 442 37.25 15.27 1.34
CA VAL A 442 36.35 14.42 0.53
C VAL A 442 36.30 14.82 -0.95
N GLN A 443 36.42 16.12 -1.24
CA GLN A 443 36.34 16.67 -2.59
C GLN A 443 37.66 16.58 -3.38
N GLN A 444 38.81 16.46 -2.72
CA GLN A 444 40.13 16.54 -3.36
C GLN A 444 40.74 15.17 -3.74
N ASN A 445 40.30 14.08 -3.10
CA ASN A 445 40.88 12.73 -3.28
C ASN A 445 39.82 11.61 -3.40
N PRO A 446 38.85 11.70 -4.34
CA PRO A 446 37.84 10.65 -4.52
C PRO A 446 38.46 9.30 -4.94
N HIS A 447 39.48 9.33 -5.81
CA HIS A 447 40.11 8.11 -6.35
C HIS A 447 40.82 7.26 -5.30
N MET A 448 41.56 7.89 -4.38
CA MET A 448 42.26 7.17 -3.31
C MET A 448 41.29 6.55 -2.30
N ARG A 449 40.11 7.15 -2.09
CA ARG A 449 39.07 6.58 -1.22
C ARG A 449 38.44 5.34 -1.85
N ALA A 450 38.15 5.38 -3.15
CA ALA A 450 37.65 4.20 -3.86
C ALA A 450 38.67 3.05 -3.84
N PHE A 451 39.96 3.36 -4.03
CA PHE A 451 41.05 2.39 -3.90
C PHE A 451 41.13 1.79 -2.50
N TRP A 452 41.23 2.60 -1.45
CA TRP A 452 41.29 2.10 -0.06
C TRP A 452 40.00 1.41 0.36
N GLY A 453 38.83 1.88 -0.08
CA GLY A 453 37.55 1.23 0.15
C GLY A 453 37.49 -0.17 -0.49
N SER A 454 37.98 -0.33 -1.72
CA SER A 454 38.09 -1.62 -2.39
C SER A 454 39.09 -2.54 -1.67
N VAL A 455 40.24 -2.02 -1.24
CA VAL A 455 41.23 -2.77 -0.45
C VAL A 455 40.63 -3.25 0.88
N PHE A 456 39.97 -2.36 1.64
CA PHE A 456 39.28 -2.74 2.89
C PHE A 456 38.16 -3.76 2.64
N SER A 457 37.37 -3.59 1.58
CA SER A 457 36.32 -4.55 1.20
C SER A 457 36.89 -5.92 0.86
N PHE A 458 38.01 -5.96 0.12
CA PHE A 458 38.71 -7.20 -0.19
C PHE A 458 39.23 -7.88 1.08
N PHE A 459 39.84 -7.14 2.01
CA PHE A 459 40.32 -7.71 3.27
C PHE A 459 39.19 -8.11 4.23
N LEU A 460 38.07 -7.40 4.26
CA LEU A 460 36.89 -7.81 5.02
C LEU A 460 36.26 -9.08 4.44
N ALA A 461 36.16 -9.20 3.12
CA ALA A 461 35.70 -10.42 2.47
C ALA A 461 36.68 -11.59 2.69
N PHE A 462 37.99 -11.33 2.63
CA PHE A 462 39.04 -12.32 2.89
C PHE A 462 39.02 -12.81 4.34
N LEU A 463 38.91 -11.90 5.31
CA LEU A 463 38.73 -12.26 6.72
C LEU A 463 37.39 -12.96 6.96
N GLY A 464 36.31 -12.52 6.31
CA GLY A 464 35.02 -13.20 6.37
C GLY A 464 35.08 -14.63 5.86
N TRP A 465 35.76 -14.90 4.74
CA TRP A 465 35.82 -16.26 4.19
C TRP A 465 36.75 -17.19 4.98
N PHE A 466 37.88 -16.69 5.47
CA PHE A 466 38.88 -17.51 6.18
C PHE A 466 38.65 -17.61 7.69
N ALA A 467 38.05 -16.59 8.34
CA ALA A 467 37.74 -16.64 9.77
C ALA A 467 36.39 -17.32 10.05
N LEU A 468 35.43 -17.28 9.12
CA LEU A 468 34.11 -17.89 9.33
C LEU A 468 34.10 -19.40 9.08
N ALA A 469 35.03 -19.94 8.26
CA ALA A 469 35.14 -21.39 8.03
C ALA A 469 35.38 -22.20 9.32
N PRO A 470 36.27 -21.81 10.26
CA PRO A 470 36.40 -22.51 11.55
C PRO A 470 35.31 -22.15 12.59
N LEU A 471 34.61 -21.01 12.46
CA LEU A 471 33.58 -20.54 13.41
C LEU A 471 32.15 -20.90 13.00
N GLY A 472 31.92 -21.30 11.76
CA GLY A 472 30.58 -21.52 11.21
C GLY A 472 29.78 -22.57 11.98
N LEU A 473 30.45 -23.50 12.67
CA LEU A 473 29.81 -24.53 13.48
C LEU A 473 29.34 -23.98 14.84
N GLU A 474 30.12 -23.10 15.47
CA GLU A 474 29.69 -22.41 16.69
C GLU A 474 28.53 -21.46 16.40
N VAL A 475 28.58 -20.76 15.25
CA VAL A 475 27.50 -19.89 14.78
C VAL A 475 26.24 -20.71 14.45
N ALA A 476 26.35 -21.84 13.74
CA ALA A 476 25.22 -22.72 13.45
C ALA A 476 24.59 -23.31 14.72
N THR A 477 25.41 -23.61 15.73
CA THR A 477 24.96 -24.08 17.05
C THR A 477 24.25 -22.97 17.81
N SER A 478 24.78 -21.74 17.80
CA SER A 478 24.21 -20.60 18.53
C SER A 478 22.88 -20.14 17.95
N ILE A 479 22.66 -20.30 16.65
CA ILE A 479 21.39 -19.97 15.97
C ILE A 479 20.41 -21.15 15.91
N ASN A 480 20.67 -22.24 16.66
CA ASN A 480 19.83 -23.44 16.73
C ASN A 480 19.55 -24.09 15.36
N MET A 481 20.53 -24.03 14.45
CA MET A 481 20.41 -24.60 13.11
C MET A 481 21.22 -25.89 12.91
N CYS A 482 21.93 -26.36 13.93
CA CYS A 482 22.58 -27.66 13.87
C CYS A 482 21.55 -28.79 13.79
N GLU A 483 21.88 -29.81 12.99
CA GLU A 483 20.97 -30.90 12.67
C GLU A 483 20.48 -31.67 13.91
N ASN A 484 21.36 -31.87 14.89
CA ASN A 484 21.04 -32.54 16.16
C ASN A 484 20.12 -31.71 17.08
N GLN A 485 20.05 -30.39 16.89
CA GLN A 485 19.12 -29.50 17.60
C GLN A 485 17.74 -29.50 16.93
N LYS A 486 17.69 -29.63 15.59
CA LYS A 486 16.44 -29.69 14.82
C LYS A 486 15.80 -31.07 14.77
N PHE A 487 16.61 -32.13 14.79
CA PHE A 487 16.15 -33.52 14.75
C PHE A 487 16.88 -34.31 15.83
N PRO A 488 16.28 -34.39 17.04
CA PRO A 488 16.84 -35.18 18.12
C PRO A 488 17.00 -36.64 17.67
N PRO A 489 18.20 -37.24 17.80
CA PRO A 489 18.46 -38.61 17.35
C PRO A 489 17.55 -39.66 18.02
N ALA A 490 17.12 -39.39 19.25
CA ALA A 490 16.18 -40.23 19.99
C ALA A 490 14.79 -40.32 19.34
N GLU A 491 14.37 -39.25 18.65
CA GLU A 491 13.05 -39.15 18.03
C GLU A 491 13.07 -39.56 16.55
N ASN A 492 14.24 -39.54 15.91
CA ASN A 492 14.39 -39.78 14.47
C ASN A 492 15.57 -40.73 14.13
N PRO A 493 15.55 -41.98 14.60
CA PRO A 493 16.72 -42.89 14.56
C PRO A 493 17.10 -43.38 13.15
N LEU A 494 16.17 -43.35 12.19
CA LEU A 494 16.37 -43.87 10.83
C LEU A 494 16.85 -42.81 9.84
N ARG A 495 17.08 -41.57 10.29
CA ARG A 495 17.38 -40.44 9.41
C ARG A 495 18.88 -40.30 9.14
N PRO A 496 19.36 -40.38 7.89
CA PRO A 496 20.75 -40.13 7.56
C PRO A 496 21.07 -38.64 7.63
N ALA A 497 22.15 -38.29 8.35
CA ALA A 497 22.60 -36.91 8.49
C ALA A 497 23.16 -36.36 7.16
N TYR A 498 22.80 -35.12 6.79
CA TYR A 498 23.23 -34.50 5.53
C TYR A 498 24.56 -33.73 5.67
N LEU A 499 24.93 -33.31 6.88
CA LEU A 499 26.21 -32.62 7.12
C LEU A 499 27.31 -33.60 7.52
N LYS A 500 28.11 -34.06 6.54
CA LYS A 500 29.40 -34.72 6.78
C LYS A 500 30.52 -33.69 6.76
N TYR A 501 30.95 -33.21 7.93
CA TYR A 501 32.20 -32.47 8.03
C TYR A 501 33.13 -33.07 9.09
N LYS A 502 34.39 -33.23 8.69
CA LYS A 502 35.50 -33.76 9.49
C LYS A 502 36.25 -32.58 10.09
N SER A 503 36.42 -32.57 11.41
CA SER A 503 37.30 -31.58 12.05
C SER A 503 38.74 -31.77 11.56
N LEU A 504 39.35 -30.73 10.99
CA LEU A 504 40.73 -30.77 10.50
C LEU A 504 41.77 -30.90 11.63
N LYS A 505 41.45 -30.46 12.86
CA LYS A 505 42.37 -30.55 14.02
C LYS A 505 42.29 -31.90 14.75
N THR A 506 41.14 -32.56 14.76
CA THR A 506 40.93 -33.77 15.56
C THR A 506 40.64 -35.03 14.73
N GLY A 507 40.39 -34.89 13.43
CA GLY A 507 40.20 -36.01 12.51
C GLY A 507 38.92 -36.83 12.71
N LEU A 508 38.08 -36.47 13.68
CA LEU A 508 36.86 -37.19 14.03
C LEU A 508 35.66 -36.68 13.22
N GLU A 509 34.84 -37.62 12.77
CA GLU A 509 33.48 -37.36 12.28
C GLU A 509 32.56 -37.34 13.50
N TYR A 510 31.82 -36.25 13.71
CA TYR A 510 30.95 -36.10 14.88
C TYR A 510 29.72 -37.02 14.78
N CYS A 511 29.78 -38.22 15.37
CA CYS A 511 28.69 -38.74 16.20
C CYS A 511 29.20 -38.56 17.64
N GLN A 512 28.60 -37.65 18.40
CA GLN A 512 29.21 -37.08 19.62
C GLN A 512 29.51 -38.11 20.74
N TYR A 513 28.96 -39.33 20.66
CA TYR A 513 29.16 -40.41 21.63
C TYR A 513 29.77 -41.69 21.03
N GLY A 514 30.20 -41.66 19.77
CA GLY A 514 30.80 -42.81 19.08
C GLY A 514 29.83 -43.63 18.22
N LYS A 515 30.35 -44.62 17.50
CA LYS A 515 29.61 -45.52 16.57
C LYS A 515 29.60 -46.95 17.14
N VAL A 516 28.48 -47.66 17.00
CA VAL A 516 28.39 -49.11 17.22
C VAL A 516 28.73 -49.81 15.91
N LYS A 517 29.67 -50.77 15.97
CA LYS A 517 30.14 -51.52 14.82
C LYS A 517 29.85 -53.01 15.03
N ASP A 518 29.44 -53.68 13.96
CA ASP A 518 29.45 -55.13 13.86
C ASP A 518 30.38 -55.51 12.71
N GLY A 519 31.62 -55.86 13.04
CA GLY A 519 32.72 -55.98 12.08
C GLY A 519 33.14 -54.63 11.48
N ASP A 520 33.29 -54.60 10.14
CA ASP A 520 33.76 -53.41 9.40
C ASP A 520 32.62 -52.48 8.93
N THR A 521 31.37 -52.86 9.21
CA THR A 521 30.15 -52.12 8.90
C THR A 521 29.60 -51.39 10.11
N ILE A 522 29.31 -50.10 9.95
CA ILE A 522 28.70 -49.24 10.98
C ILE A 522 27.19 -49.48 10.97
N THR A 523 26.64 -49.95 12.07
CA THR A 523 25.22 -50.30 12.19
C THR A 523 24.39 -49.27 12.96
N ASP A 524 24.96 -48.58 13.96
CA ASP A 524 24.25 -47.55 14.73
C ASP A 524 25.20 -46.53 15.42
N CYS A 525 24.69 -45.47 16.04
CA CYS A 525 25.45 -44.60 16.96
C CYS A 525 25.29 -45.05 18.43
N ALA A 526 26.31 -44.80 19.24
CA ALA A 526 26.30 -45.15 20.66
C ALA A 526 25.37 -44.22 21.48
N ALA A 527 24.69 -44.80 22.47
CA ALA A 527 23.74 -44.08 23.32
C ALA A 527 24.43 -43.03 24.23
N VAL A 528 23.67 -42.00 24.62
CA VAL A 528 24.15 -40.94 25.52
C VAL A 528 24.30 -41.50 26.95
N PRO A 529 25.41 -41.23 27.67
CA PRO A 529 25.57 -41.64 29.06
C PRO A 529 24.50 -41.05 29.99
N ALA A 530 23.99 -41.86 30.92
CA ALA A 530 22.86 -41.53 31.81
C ALA A 530 23.11 -40.28 32.68
N ASP A 531 24.37 -39.99 32.97
CA ASP A 531 24.83 -38.88 33.82
C ASP A 531 24.56 -37.51 33.18
N ILE A 532 24.38 -37.45 31.86
CA ILE A 532 24.06 -36.23 31.12
C ILE A 532 22.54 -36.04 31.00
N MET A 533 21.76 -37.13 30.91
CA MET A 533 20.28 -37.07 30.84
C MET A 533 19.65 -36.49 32.11
N SER A 534 20.26 -36.66 33.29
CA SER A 534 19.75 -36.12 34.56
C SER A 534 19.96 -34.61 34.74
N SER A 535 20.80 -33.98 33.91
CA SER A 535 21.13 -32.55 33.99
C SER A 535 20.30 -31.65 33.07
N ALA A 536 19.37 -32.22 32.30
CA ALA A 536 18.60 -31.52 31.26
C ALA A 536 17.43 -30.64 31.78
N THR A 537 17.34 -30.37 33.09
CA THR A 537 16.38 -29.40 33.67
C THR A 537 17.02 -28.06 34.07
N ALA A 538 18.30 -27.82 33.80
CA ALA A 538 18.92 -26.51 34.02
C ALA A 538 19.07 -25.74 32.70
N THR A 539 18.57 -24.51 32.67
CA THR A 539 18.58 -23.58 31.53
C THR A 539 20.01 -23.23 31.05
N ALA A 540 20.12 -22.96 29.75
CA ALA A 540 21.36 -22.87 28.98
C ALA A 540 22.17 -21.57 29.16
N GLU A 541 22.39 -21.10 30.39
CA GLU A 541 23.27 -19.93 30.65
C GLU A 541 24.63 -20.27 31.28
N GLU A 542 24.86 -21.50 31.76
CA GLU A 542 26.02 -21.75 32.65
C GLU A 542 27.21 -22.50 32.06
N LYS A 543 27.27 -22.73 30.74
CA LYS A 543 28.42 -23.44 30.13
C LYS A 543 28.94 -22.76 28.87
N SER A 544 29.56 -21.59 29.04
CA SER A 544 30.54 -21.05 28.09
C SER A 544 31.91 -20.93 28.76
N PRO A 545 33.01 -21.42 28.17
CA PRO A 545 34.33 -21.46 28.80
C PRO A 545 35.06 -20.10 28.89
N TYR A 546 34.35 -18.97 28.80
CA TYR A 546 34.93 -17.61 28.88
C TYR A 546 34.30 -16.72 29.97
N ALA A 547 33.82 -17.30 31.07
CA ALA A 547 33.23 -16.54 32.19
C ALA A 547 34.24 -15.71 33.03
N HIS A 548 35.56 -15.81 32.79
CA HIS A 548 36.57 -15.23 33.70
C HIS A 548 37.08 -13.81 33.36
N TYR A 549 36.50 -13.08 32.40
CA TYR A 549 36.98 -11.72 32.04
C TYR A 549 36.01 -10.56 32.31
N LYS A 550 34.91 -10.76 33.03
CA LYS A 550 33.91 -9.71 33.30
C LYS A 550 33.84 -9.19 34.74
N ALA A 551 34.85 -9.42 35.58
CA ALA A 551 34.82 -9.05 36.99
C ALA A 551 35.58 -7.75 37.35
N GLY A 552 35.70 -6.78 36.42
CA GLY A 552 36.53 -5.58 36.64
C GLY A 552 35.90 -4.22 36.34
N ALA A 553 34.62 -4.12 36.00
CA ALA A 553 34.05 -2.88 35.47
C ALA A 553 32.67 -2.45 36.04
N ALA A 554 32.25 -3.00 37.18
CA ALA A 554 30.95 -2.68 37.79
C ALA A 554 31.06 -2.45 39.31
N ALA A 555 32.05 -1.64 39.71
CA ALA A 555 32.13 -1.08 41.05
C ALA A 555 32.23 0.43 40.88
N ASP A 556 31.10 1.06 40.57
CA ASP A 556 30.72 2.44 40.85
C ASP A 556 29.31 2.63 40.25
N GLU A 557 28.41 3.24 41.01
CA GLU A 557 26.96 3.50 40.71
C GLU A 557 26.05 2.28 40.98
N GLU A 558 25.09 2.25 41.91
CA GLU A 558 24.36 3.27 42.68
C GLU A 558 23.71 2.58 43.92
N GLU A 559 23.89 3.17 45.11
CA GLU A 559 22.94 3.05 46.22
C GLU A 559 21.81 4.07 46.01
N SER A 560 20.55 3.63 46.04
CA SER A 560 19.49 4.25 46.86
C SER A 560 18.17 3.51 46.71
N GLU A 561 17.81 2.82 47.80
CA GLU A 561 16.47 2.32 48.08
C GLU A 561 15.50 3.48 48.38
N TYR A 562 14.23 3.31 48.00
CA TYR A 562 13.11 4.00 48.63
C TYR A 562 12.12 2.94 49.13
N GLU A 563 12.04 2.81 50.46
CA GLU A 563 10.95 2.15 51.17
C GLU A 563 9.76 3.10 51.31
N THR A 564 8.56 2.58 51.07
CA THR A 564 7.29 3.00 51.68
C THR A 564 7.15 2.28 53.02
N ASP A 565 6.71 2.87 54.13
CA ASP A 565 5.32 3.28 54.40
C ASP A 565 5.19 4.00 55.76
N GLU A 566 4.04 4.68 55.90
CA GLU A 566 3.24 4.94 57.12
C GLU A 566 3.53 6.07 58.13
N GLU A 567 2.45 6.85 58.30
CA GLU A 567 1.92 7.59 59.46
C GLU A 567 2.64 8.82 60.06
N GLY A 568 1.90 9.93 60.02
CA GLY A 568 2.16 11.23 60.66
C GLY A 568 1.23 12.32 60.15
#